data_AF-A0A8C5ZDW8-F1
#
_entry.id   AF-A0A8C5ZDW8-F1
#
_cell.length_a   1.000
_cell.length_b   1.000
_cell.length_c   1.000
_cell.angle_alpha   90.00
_cell.angle_beta   90.00
_cell.angle_gamma   90.00
#
_symmetry.space_group_name_H-M   'P 1'
#
loop_
_entity.id
_entity.type
_entity.pdbx_description
1 polymer ?
#
loop_
_entity_poly.entity_id
_entity_poly.type
_entity_poly.pdbx_seq_one_letter_code
_entity_poly.pdbx_strand_id
1 'polypeptide(L)'
;MQTSGSRIPENLLTTAVTTTILGTLTMKGLLLLTLSALLCWVSADIRCHSCYKVPVLGCVDRQSCRLEPGHQCLTTNVYLGKMWVFSNLRCGTPEEPCREAFNQTNHKLGLNYNTTCCSKDNCNSPAPRPTPTLTLVFLTSLAGLGLWLLH
;
A
#
# COMPACT_ATOMS: atom_id res chain seq x y z
N MET A 1 -37.66 27.01 65.74
CA MET A 1 -36.70 27.85 64.97
C MET A 1 -35.33 27.21 65.04
N GLN A 2 -34.55 27.36 63.96
CA GLN A 2 -33.15 26.94 63.75
C GLN A 2 -32.86 25.49 63.36
N THR A 3 -32.88 25.33 62.04
CA THR A 3 -32.12 24.44 61.18
C THR A 3 -30.63 24.33 61.52
N SER A 4 -30.05 23.14 61.41
CA SER A 4 -28.66 23.03 60.95
C SER A 4 -28.45 21.68 60.28
N GLY A 5 -28.45 21.70 58.94
CA GLY A 5 -28.16 20.54 58.11
C GLY A 5 -26.71 20.09 58.30
N SER A 6 -26.53 18.79 58.53
CA SER A 6 -25.22 18.17 58.53
C SER A 6 -24.65 18.24 57.12
N ARG A 7 -23.68 19.14 56.93
CA ARG A 7 -22.97 19.39 55.68
C ARG A 7 -22.01 18.22 55.46
N ILE A 8 -22.30 17.35 54.49
CA ILE A 8 -21.37 16.33 54.02
C ILE A 8 -20.11 17.07 53.54
N PRO A 9 -18.90 16.69 54.00
CA PRO A 9 -17.68 17.41 53.64
C PRO A 9 -17.43 17.26 52.12
N GLU A 10 -17.44 18.38 51.41
CA GLU A 10 -17.21 18.47 49.95
C GLU A 10 -15.89 17.81 49.51
N ASN A 11 -14.94 17.67 50.44
CA ASN A 11 -13.64 17.04 50.27
C ASN A 11 -13.71 15.53 50.03
N LEU A 12 -14.72 14.84 50.58
CA LEU A 12 -14.88 13.38 50.44
C LEU A 12 -15.50 13.01 49.09
N LEU A 13 -16.41 13.86 48.59
CA LEU A 13 -17.04 13.69 47.28
C LEU A 13 -16.03 13.95 46.14
N THR A 14 -15.15 14.93 46.30
CA THR A 14 -14.10 15.24 45.31
C THR A 14 -13.02 14.16 45.23
N THR A 15 -12.63 13.52 46.34
CA THR A 15 -11.65 12.41 46.33
C THR A 15 -12.23 11.13 45.73
N ALA A 16 -13.49 10.80 46.03
CA ALA A 16 -14.15 9.62 45.46
C ALA A 16 -14.39 9.75 43.95
N VAL A 17 -14.74 10.95 43.47
CA VAL A 17 -14.95 11.26 42.04
C VAL A 17 -13.62 11.31 41.27
N THR A 18 -12.57 11.90 41.84
CA THR A 18 -11.24 11.90 41.20
C THR A 18 -10.63 10.49 41.11
N THR A 19 -10.82 9.63 42.12
CA THR A 19 -10.32 8.24 42.07
C THR A 19 -11.09 7.35 41.10
N THR A 20 -12.41 7.53 40.92
CA THR A 20 -13.18 6.81 39.90
C THR A 20 -12.91 7.32 38.48
N ILE A 21 -12.74 8.63 38.29
CA ILE A 21 -12.37 9.22 36.99
C ILE A 21 -10.93 8.83 36.60
N LEU A 22 -9.98 8.84 37.55
CA LEU A 22 -8.61 8.40 37.32
C LEU A 22 -8.53 6.87 37.06
N GLY A 23 -9.32 6.06 37.77
CA GLY A 23 -9.44 4.62 37.55
C GLY A 23 -10.06 4.23 36.20
N THR A 24 -11.04 5.01 35.70
CA THR A 24 -11.67 4.78 34.39
C THR A 24 -10.82 5.31 33.22
N LEU A 25 -10.10 6.42 33.42
CA LEU A 25 -9.12 6.94 32.45
C LEU A 25 -7.91 6.00 32.31
N THR A 26 -7.42 5.41 33.40
CA THR A 26 -6.29 4.46 33.39
C THR A 26 -6.65 3.14 32.69
N MET A 27 -7.85 2.58 32.91
CA MET A 27 -8.29 1.37 32.22
C MET A 27 -8.53 1.61 30.71
N LYS A 28 -9.15 2.73 30.32
CA LYS A 28 -9.31 3.09 28.89
C LYS A 28 -7.98 3.40 28.22
N GLY A 29 -7.08 4.11 28.91
CA GLY A 29 -5.74 4.39 28.42
C GLY A 29 -4.93 3.12 28.20
N LEU A 30 -4.99 2.17 29.15
CA LEU A 30 -4.33 0.87 29.03
C LEU A 30 -4.93 0.02 27.91
N LEU A 31 -6.26 0.05 27.72
CA LEU A 31 -6.93 -0.64 26.61
C LEU A 31 -6.52 -0.07 25.25
N LEU A 32 -6.42 1.25 25.12
CA LEU A 32 -5.97 1.91 23.89
C LEU A 32 -4.49 1.66 23.62
N LEU A 33 -3.65 1.61 24.66
CA LEU A 33 -2.22 1.27 24.58
C LEU A 33 -1.99 -0.19 24.17
N THR A 34 -2.78 -1.11 24.72
CA THR A 34 -2.71 -2.53 24.33
C THR A 34 -3.23 -2.74 22.90
N LEU A 35 -4.29 -2.04 22.49
CA LEU A 35 -4.80 -2.10 21.13
C LEU A 35 -3.81 -1.47 20.12
N SER A 36 -3.18 -0.35 20.45
CA SER A 36 -2.15 0.25 19.59
C SER A 36 -0.91 -0.64 19.49
N ALA A 37 -0.48 -1.27 20.59
CA ALA A 37 0.61 -2.24 20.59
C ALA A 37 0.27 -3.51 19.77
N LEU A 38 -0.97 -4.00 19.83
CA LEU A 38 -1.43 -5.13 19.01
C LEU A 38 -1.41 -4.79 17.51
N LEU A 39 -1.89 -3.59 17.15
CA LEU A 39 -1.93 -3.14 15.75
C LEU A 39 -0.53 -2.87 15.19
N CYS A 40 0.43 -2.48 16.02
CA CYS A 40 1.82 -2.27 15.62
C CYS A 40 2.61 -3.56 15.35
N TRP A 41 2.13 -4.74 15.79
CA TRP A 41 2.85 -6.02 15.62
C TRP A 41 2.38 -6.84 14.40
N VAL A 42 1.47 -6.33 13.58
CA VAL A 42 1.08 -7.03 12.35
C VAL A 42 2.17 -6.83 11.29
N SER A 43 3.22 -7.65 11.36
CA SER A 43 4.13 -7.87 10.24
C SER A 43 3.35 -8.64 9.17
N ALA A 44 2.72 -7.90 8.25
CA ALA A 44 2.06 -8.54 7.12
C ALA A 44 3.11 -9.25 6.25
N ASP A 45 2.86 -10.52 5.95
CA ASP A 45 3.66 -11.26 4.97
C ASP A 45 3.54 -10.58 3.61
N ILE A 46 4.65 -10.03 3.11
CA ILE A 46 4.71 -9.41 1.79
C ILE A 46 4.75 -10.51 0.73
N ARG A 47 3.81 -10.46 -0.21
CA ARG A 47 3.81 -11.32 -1.41
C ARG A 47 4.14 -10.51 -2.66
N CYS A 48 4.75 -11.17 -3.62
CA CYS A 48 5.00 -10.61 -4.95
C CYS A 48 4.30 -11.46 -6.01
N HIS A 49 4.00 -10.86 -7.16
CA HIS A 49 3.65 -11.60 -8.35
C HIS A 49 4.86 -12.33 -8.92
N SER A 50 4.67 -13.56 -9.36
CA SER A 50 5.65 -14.33 -10.12
C SER A 50 5.01 -14.83 -11.41
N CYS A 51 5.45 -14.33 -12.55
CA CYS A 51 4.87 -14.65 -13.87
C CYS A 51 5.77 -14.13 -14.99
N TYR A 52 5.59 -14.67 -16.20
CA TYR A 52 6.03 -14.03 -17.43
C TYR A 52 4.88 -13.22 -18.02
N LYS A 53 5.00 -11.90 -18.01
CA LYS A 53 4.03 -11.05 -18.66
C LYS A 53 4.36 -10.86 -20.13
N VAL A 54 3.47 -11.32 -20.99
CA VAL A 54 3.56 -11.18 -22.44
C VAL A 54 2.55 -10.12 -22.92
N PRO A 55 2.88 -9.31 -23.93
CA PRO A 55 1.92 -8.45 -24.61
C PRO A 55 0.65 -9.21 -25.00
N VAL A 56 -0.52 -8.57 -24.84
CA VAL A 56 -1.86 -9.12 -25.16
C VAL A 56 -2.33 -10.27 -24.26
N LEU A 57 -1.46 -11.22 -23.89
CA LEU A 57 -1.81 -12.39 -23.10
C LEU A 57 -1.77 -12.14 -21.57
N GLY A 58 -1.08 -11.10 -21.12
CA GLY A 58 -0.95 -10.81 -19.69
C GLY A 58 0.06 -11.74 -19.01
N CYS A 59 -0.16 -12.04 -17.73
CA CYS A 59 0.70 -12.94 -16.95
C CYS A 59 0.45 -14.40 -17.35
N VAL A 60 1.46 -15.03 -17.95
CA VAL A 60 1.59 -16.48 -18.14
C VAL A 60 2.26 -17.08 -16.90
N ASP A 61 1.85 -18.28 -16.50
CA ASP A 61 2.35 -19.00 -15.31
C ASP A 61 2.19 -18.20 -14.02
N ARG A 62 1.00 -17.63 -13.82
CA ARG A 62 0.71 -16.77 -12.68
C ARG A 62 0.84 -17.51 -11.36
N GLN A 63 1.81 -17.09 -10.56
CA GLN A 63 2.06 -17.54 -9.20
C GLN A 63 2.24 -16.35 -8.26
N SER A 64 2.23 -16.62 -6.96
CA SER A 64 2.60 -15.66 -5.93
C SER A 64 3.69 -16.25 -5.06
N CYS A 65 4.74 -15.49 -4.81
CA CYS A 65 5.84 -15.89 -3.92
C CYS A 65 5.84 -15.02 -2.67
N ARG A 66 6.19 -15.61 -1.53
CA ARG A 66 6.39 -14.89 -0.27
C ARG A 66 7.79 -14.28 -0.27
N LEU A 67 7.89 -13.02 0.12
CA LEU A 67 9.15 -12.31 0.16
C LEU A 67 9.90 -12.63 1.46
N GLU A 68 11.15 -13.08 1.32
CA GLU A 68 12.03 -13.29 2.47
C GLU A 68 12.49 -11.96 3.08
N PRO A 69 12.81 -11.93 4.39
CA PRO A 69 13.36 -10.74 5.03
C PRO A 69 14.60 -10.21 4.28
N GLY A 70 14.64 -8.89 4.08
CA GLY A 70 15.75 -8.23 3.36
C GLY A 70 15.71 -8.33 1.83
N HIS A 71 14.76 -9.05 1.25
CA HIS A 71 14.59 -9.16 -0.20
C HIS A 71 13.54 -8.16 -0.73
N GLN A 72 13.46 -8.04 -2.06
CA GLN A 72 12.51 -7.16 -2.75
C GLN A 72 11.85 -7.89 -3.92
N CYS A 73 10.63 -7.48 -4.28
CA CYS A 73 9.99 -7.90 -5.51
C CYS A 73 10.70 -7.27 -6.71
N LEU A 74 10.83 -8.02 -7.81
CA LEU A 74 11.46 -7.59 -9.05
C LEU A 74 10.45 -7.50 -10.18
N THR A 75 10.67 -6.52 -11.05
CA THR A 75 10.07 -6.45 -12.39
C THR A 75 11.15 -6.17 -13.41
N THR A 76 11.47 -7.14 -14.26
CA THR A 76 12.43 -6.95 -15.36
C THR A 76 11.67 -6.84 -16.67
N ASN A 77 11.65 -5.65 -17.26
CA ASN A 77 11.06 -5.39 -18.56
C ASN A 77 12.12 -5.63 -19.65
N VAL A 78 11.77 -6.44 -20.64
CA VAL A 78 12.65 -6.80 -21.75
C VAL A 78 12.15 -6.13 -23.02
N TYR A 79 13.07 -5.45 -23.71
CA TYR A 79 12.78 -4.70 -24.93
C TYR A 79 13.70 -5.12 -26.06
N LEU A 80 13.19 -5.09 -27.28
CA LEU A 80 13.97 -5.13 -28.51
C LEU A 80 13.90 -3.73 -29.14
N GLY A 81 15.00 -2.98 -29.07
CA GLY A 81 14.98 -1.55 -29.36
C GLY A 81 14.06 -0.79 -28.39
N LYS A 82 12.94 -0.26 -28.89
CA LYS A 82 11.88 0.40 -28.10
C LYS A 82 10.64 -0.47 -27.89
N MET A 83 10.59 -1.65 -28.50
CA MET A 83 9.43 -2.53 -28.45
C MET A 83 9.51 -3.41 -27.19
N TRP A 84 8.49 -3.35 -26.34
CA TRP A 84 8.37 -4.22 -25.18
C TRP A 84 8.01 -5.65 -25.63
N VAL A 85 8.83 -6.63 -25.25
CA VAL A 85 8.68 -8.04 -25.66
C VAL A 85 8.00 -8.84 -24.56
N PHE A 86 8.45 -8.72 -23.32
CA PHE A 86 7.84 -9.32 -22.14
C PHE A 86 8.37 -8.68 -20.86
N SER A 87 7.72 -8.94 -19.72
CA SER A 87 8.25 -8.62 -18.40
C SER A 87 8.34 -9.88 -17.54
N ASN A 88 9.42 -10.05 -16.81
CA ASN A 88 9.57 -11.11 -15.82
C ASN A 88 9.33 -10.55 -14.42
N LEU A 89 8.30 -11.04 -13.75
CA LEU A 89 7.94 -10.68 -12.37
C LEU A 89 8.35 -11.83 -11.45
N ARG A 90 9.01 -11.53 -10.34
CA ARG A 90 9.52 -12.53 -9.39
C ARG A 90 9.85 -11.94 -8.01
N CYS A 91 10.04 -12.80 -7.02
CA CYS A 91 10.67 -12.45 -5.74
C CYS A 91 12.20 -12.46 -5.89
N GLY A 92 12.87 -11.63 -5.10
CA GLY A 92 14.33 -11.66 -4.98
C GLY A 92 14.77 -12.89 -4.22
N THR A 93 15.95 -13.40 -4.58
CA THR A 93 16.63 -14.50 -3.90
C THR A 93 18.04 -14.06 -3.48
N PRO A 94 18.71 -14.80 -2.60
CA PRO A 94 20.11 -14.52 -2.25
C PRO A 94 21.05 -14.58 -3.47
N GLU A 95 20.79 -15.50 -4.39
CA GLU A 95 21.58 -15.71 -5.61
C GLU A 95 21.31 -14.61 -6.65
N GLU A 96 20.05 -14.19 -6.78
CA GLU A 96 19.60 -13.10 -7.66
C GLU A 96 18.88 -12.01 -6.84
N PRO A 97 19.62 -11.17 -6.10
CA PRO A 97 19.02 -10.07 -5.36
C PRO A 97 18.51 -8.99 -6.32
N CYS A 98 17.55 -8.17 -5.86
CA CYS A 98 17.07 -7.07 -6.66
C CYS A 98 18.18 -6.02 -6.86
N ARG A 99 18.59 -5.84 -8.11
CA ARG A 99 19.52 -4.81 -8.53
C ARG A 99 18.82 -3.95 -9.56
N GLU A 100 18.52 -2.72 -9.19
CA GLU A 100 17.97 -1.76 -10.13
C GLU A 100 18.96 -1.54 -11.26
N ALA A 101 18.47 -1.74 -12.48
CA ALA A 101 19.29 -1.78 -13.66
C ALA A 101 18.49 -1.18 -14.80
N PHE A 102 18.87 0.03 -15.21
CA PHE A 102 18.23 0.73 -16.31
C PHE A 102 19.06 0.55 -17.58
N ASN A 103 18.42 0.11 -18.66
CA ASN A 103 19.01 0.00 -20.00
C ASN A 103 20.25 -0.90 -20.09
N GLN A 104 20.30 -2.00 -19.32
CA GLN A 104 21.32 -3.01 -19.54
C GLN A 104 21.09 -3.64 -20.92
N THR A 105 22.05 -3.46 -21.83
CA THR A 105 21.95 -3.96 -23.20
C THR A 105 22.76 -5.23 -23.33
N ASN A 106 22.14 -6.34 -23.72
CA ASN A 106 22.88 -7.53 -24.12
C ASN A 106 23.28 -7.39 -25.60
N HIS A 107 24.55 -7.02 -25.84
CA HIS A 107 25.07 -6.77 -27.19
C HIS A 107 24.98 -7.97 -28.14
N LYS A 108 24.78 -9.19 -27.63
CA LYS A 108 24.69 -10.41 -28.44
C LYS A 108 23.31 -10.60 -29.10
N LEU A 109 22.25 -10.06 -28.49
CA LEU A 109 20.86 -10.21 -28.96
C LEU A 109 20.14 -8.87 -29.20
N GLY A 110 20.78 -7.73 -28.88
CA GLY A 110 20.17 -6.41 -29.02
C GLY A 110 19.01 -6.15 -28.05
N LEU A 111 18.93 -6.92 -26.97
CA LEU A 111 17.88 -6.82 -25.96
C LEU A 111 18.27 -5.84 -24.86
N ASN A 112 17.33 -4.97 -24.50
CA ASN A 112 17.46 -4.01 -23.41
C ASN A 112 16.63 -4.47 -22.23
N TYR A 113 17.24 -4.45 -21.04
CA TYR A 113 16.62 -4.87 -19.80
C TYR A 113 16.47 -3.67 -18.87
N ASN A 114 15.27 -3.50 -18.31
CA ASN A 114 14.97 -2.51 -17.29
C ASN A 114 14.37 -3.21 -16.07
N THR A 115 15.16 -3.30 -15.00
CA THR A 115 14.77 -3.95 -13.74
C THR A 115 14.44 -2.89 -12.70
N THR A 116 13.24 -2.98 -12.13
CA THR A 116 12.78 -2.17 -11.00
C THR A 116 12.51 -3.04 -9.77
N CYS A 117 12.69 -2.44 -8.58
CA CYS A 117 12.56 -3.10 -7.29
C CYS A 117 11.44 -2.47 -6.46
N CYS A 118 10.76 -3.26 -5.63
CA CYS A 118 9.81 -2.73 -4.64
C CYS A 118 9.61 -3.68 -3.46
N SER A 119 9.19 -3.16 -2.31
CA SER A 119 9.11 -3.89 -1.02
C SER A 119 7.74 -3.86 -0.37
N LYS A 120 6.67 -3.58 -1.13
CA LYS A 120 5.28 -3.59 -0.63
C LYS A 120 4.55 -4.82 -1.15
N ASP A 121 3.50 -5.23 -0.44
CA ASP A 121 2.66 -6.33 -0.88
C ASP A 121 2.10 -6.10 -2.29
N ASN A 122 2.26 -7.11 -3.15
CA ASN A 122 1.87 -7.16 -4.56
C ASN A 122 2.31 -5.92 -5.38
N CYS A 123 3.43 -5.30 -5.00
CA CYS A 123 3.89 -4.05 -5.60
C CYS A 123 4.41 -4.19 -7.03
N ASN A 124 4.94 -5.36 -7.40
CA ASN A 124 5.40 -5.65 -8.75
C ASN A 124 4.21 -5.95 -9.64
N SER A 125 3.42 -4.90 -9.91
CA SER A 125 2.21 -5.01 -10.69
C SER A 125 2.53 -5.39 -12.13
N PRO A 126 1.68 -6.21 -12.77
CA PRO A 126 1.89 -6.62 -14.14
C PRO A 126 2.00 -5.45 -15.14
N ALA A 127 1.49 -4.24 -14.92
CA ALA A 127 1.42 -3.24 -16.00
C ALA A 127 2.48 -2.12 -15.94
N PRO A 128 3.25 -1.89 -17.01
CA PRO A 128 3.42 -0.52 -17.47
C PRO A 128 2.02 -0.09 -17.93
N ARG A 129 1.34 0.76 -17.16
CA ARG A 129 0.08 1.35 -17.66
C ARG A 129 0.45 2.13 -18.92
N PRO A 130 -0.15 1.84 -20.09
CA PRO A 130 -0.22 2.88 -21.10
C PRO A 130 -0.93 4.05 -20.43
N THR A 131 -0.32 5.23 -20.37
CA THR A 131 -0.99 6.44 -19.91
C THR A 131 -2.16 6.67 -20.86
N PRO A 132 -3.42 6.36 -20.49
CA PRO A 132 -4.52 6.75 -21.33
C PRO A 132 -4.68 8.24 -21.05
N THR A 133 -4.61 9.06 -22.08
CA THR A 133 -5.11 10.44 -22.07
C THR A 133 -6.64 10.41 -21.90
N LEU A 134 -7.09 9.92 -20.74
CA LEU A 134 -8.48 9.88 -20.29
C LEU A 134 -9.03 11.29 -19.97
N THR A 135 -8.17 12.30 -20.04
CA THR A 135 -8.52 13.72 -19.95
C THR A 135 -9.25 14.25 -21.18
N LEU A 136 -9.19 13.59 -22.34
CA LEU A 136 -9.81 14.13 -23.57
C LEU A 136 -11.30 13.77 -23.71
N VAL A 137 -11.77 12.66 -23.14
CA VAL A 137 -13.16 12.19 -23.31
C VAL A 137 -14.15 12.87 -22.35
N PHE A 138 -13.69 13.32 -21.17
CA PHE A 138 -14.56 14.02 -20.22
C PHE A 138 -14.87 15.48 -20.62
N LEU A 139 -14.04 16.11 -21.45
CA LEU A 139 -14.25 17.48 -21.90
C LEU A 139 -15.31 17.59 -23.00
N THR A 140 -15.52 16.54 -23.80
CA THR A 140 -16.53 16.55 -24.88
C THR A 140 -17.95 16.30 -24.37
N SER A 141 -18.15 15.68 -23.20
CA SER A 141 -19.47 15.42 -22.64
C SER A 141 -20.12 16.64 -21.96
N LEU A 142 -19.33 17.57 -21.43
CA LEU A 142 -19.85 18.79 -20.76
C LEU A 142 -20.26 19.88 -21.76
N ALA A 143 -19.63 19.94 -22.93
CA ALA A 143 -20.02 20.88 -23.98
C ALA A 143 -21.36 20.51 -24.66
N GLY A 144 -21.74 19.23 -24.67
CA GLY A 144 -23.00 18.75 -25.26
C GLY A 144 -24.24 19.06 -24.40
N LEU A 145 -24.12 19.03 -23.08
CA LEU A 145 -25.23 19.35 -22.16
C LEU A 145 -25.46 20.87 -22.01
N GLY A 146 -24.42 21.69 -22.22
CA GLY A 146 -24.55 23.15 -22.17
C GLY A 146 -25.39 23.74 -23.31
N LEU A 147 -25.36 23.13 -24.51
CA LEU A 147 -26.18 23.59 -25.65
C LEU A 147 -27.66 23.16 -25.57
N TRP A 148 -27.98 22.12 -24.79
CA TRP A 148 -29.36 21.64 -24.65
C TRP A 148 -30.19 22.43 -23.63
N LEU A 149 -29.55 23.20 -22.75
CA LEU A 149 -30.23 24.05 -21.76
C LEU A 149 -30.51 25.47 -22.27
N LEU A 150 -30.12 25.80 -23.51
CA LEU A 150 -30.35 27.10 -24.15
C LEU A 150 -31.44 27.07 -25.24
N HIS A 151 -32.10 25.94 -25.46
CA HIS A 151 -33.28 25.79 -26.33
C HIS A 151 -34.53 25.49 -25.50
#